data_AF-A0A8H7IF48-F1
#
_entry.id   AF-A0A8H7IF48-F1
#
_cell.length_a   1.000
_cell.length_b   1.000
_cell.length_c   1.000
_cell.angle_alpha   90.00
_cell.angle_beta   90.00
_cell.angle_gamma   90.00
#
_symmetry.space_group_name_H-M   'P 1'
#
loop_
_entity.id
_entity.type
_entity.pdbx_description
1 polymer ?
#
loop_
_entity_poly.entity_id
_entity_poly.type
_entity_poly.pdbx_seq_one_letter_code
_entity_poly.pdbx_strand_id
1 'polypeptide(L)'
;MILNTKAVALLTLTLGARAIATKIDPPYNDGIHLAISPTCGAPSANGSVVDVNAGLYALSEYKTIVSFGDSFTSSGKSDGSEPDPPVQTGTSPRYGGRFANGYVWIENLANDTGAHLLDYAVPGAVTDTAIWPSKATESSFVQQVAIFQNQSHSFNPKTTLYSVFFGINDFSASARDGDHMLEAADALLGQVKLLIGSPIGARSFLVVDDYGRGTQYEWAIVQDSSVQWPVELRKKSPELRFAYVDFAYLWDAVLETPGYQAFGYNSTGYCTPSSTLLLGHAQTQLAHFTGSMGMMHMRMFDTTQ
;
A
#
# COMPACT_ATOMS: atom_id res chain seq x y z
N MET A 1 22.50 -53.95 -71.02
CA MET A 1 23.32 -52.77 -71.34
C MET A 1 23.13 -51.78 -70.21
N ILE A 2 24.19 -51.60 -69.41
CA ILE A 2 24.58 -50.52 -68.49
C ILE A 2 23.50 -49.54 -67.97
N LEU A 3 23.50 -49.41 -66.64
CA LEU A 3 22.84 -48.42 -65.76
C LEU A 3 22.67 -47.00 -66.35
N ASN A 4 21.58 -46.32 -65.96
CA ASN A 4 21.75 -44.95 -65.47
C ASN A 4 20.72 -44.60 -64.39
N THR A 5 21.23 -44.49 -63.17
CA THR A 5 20.57 -44.06 -61.94
C THR A 5 20.44 -42.54 -61.95
N LYS A 6 19.23 -42.00 -61.74
CA LYS A 6 19.05 -40.61 -61.31
C LYS A 6 18.35 -40.62 -59.94
N ALA A 7 19.15 -40.44 -58.90
CA ALA A 7 18.66 -40.12 -57.57
C ALA A 7 18.21 -38.65 -57.56
N VAL A 8 16.95 -38.40 -57.22
CA VAL A 8 16.42 -37.07 -56.96
C VAL A 8 16.57 -36.82 -55.46
N ALA A 9 17.42 -35.87 -55.09
CA ALA A 9 17.56 -35.41 -53.72
C ALA A 9 16.37 -34.51 -53.36
N LEU A 10 15.56 -34.95 -52.38
CA LEU A 10 14.45 -34.17 -51.84
C LEU A 10 15.02 -33.21 -50.77
N LEU A 11 15.07 -31.92 -51.10
CA LEU A 11 15.51 -30.87 -50.17
C LEU A 11 14.33 -30.48 -49.28
N THR A 12 14.26 -31.03 -48.06
CA THR A 12 13.31 -30.58 -47.03
C THR A 12 13.78 -29.25 -46.45
N LEU A 13 13.11 -28.15 -46.82
CA LEU A 13 13.21 -26.87 -46.10
C LEU A 13 12.49 -27.00 -44.75
N THR A 14 13.24 -27.15 -43.67
CA THR A 14 12.74 -26.94 -42.31
C THR A 14 12.65 -25.43 -42.05
N LEU A 15 11.43 -24.88 -42.02
CA LEU A 15 11.18 -23.57 -41.43
C LEU A 15 11.43 -23.67 -39.93
N GLY A 16 12.64 -23.32 -39.50
CA GLY A 16 12.93 -23.07 -38.09
C GLY A 16 12.19 -21.82 -37.62
N ALA A 17 11.06 -22.01 -36.93
CA ALA A 17 10.46 -20.95 -36.15
C ALA A 17 11.48 -20.55 -35.07
N ARG A 18 12.09 -19.37 -35.23
CA ARG A 18 12.83 -18.74 -34.13
C ARG A 18 11.80 -18.39 -33.06
N ALA A 19 11.71 -19.23 -32.04
CA ALA A 19 11.13 -18.83 -30.77
C ALA A 19 11.92 -17.60 -30.30
N ILE A 20 11.28 -16.44 -30.37
CA ILE A 20 11.77 -15.25 -29.71
C ILE A 20 11.70 -15.61 -28.23
N ALA A 21 12.87 -15.81 -27.62
CA ALA A 21 12.95 -15.93 -26.17
C ALA A 21 12.31 -14.67 -25.59
N THR A 22 11.13 -14.82 -24.99
CA THR A 22 10.55 -13.79 -24.13
C THR A 22 11.63 -13.47 -23.11
N LYS A 23 12.13 -12.24 -23.13
CA LYS A 23 12.88 -11.69 -22.00
C LYS A 23 11.99 -11.95 -20.79
N ILE A 24 12.42 -12.87 -19.93
CA ILE A 24 11.85 -13.01 -18.60
C ILE A 24 12.18 -11.67 -17.96
N ASP A 25 11.17 -10.84 -17.73
CA ASP A 25 11.33 -9.65 -16.92
C ASP A 25 11.99 -10.10 -15.61
N PRO A 26 13.01 -9.38 -15.11
CA PRO A 26 13.56 -9.67 -13.79
C PRO A 26 12.40 -9.78 -12.80
N PRO A 27 12.45 -10.70 -11.80
CA PRO A 27 11.37 -10.87 -10.86
C PRO A 27 10.96 -9.50 -10.32
N TYR A 28 9.69 -9.15 -10.57
CA TYR A 28 9.10 -7.83 -10.36
C TYR A 28 9.28 -7.31 -8.92
N ASN A 29 9.52 -8.22 -7.97
CA ASN A 29 9.85 -7.92 -6.59
C ASN A 29 11.01 -8.83 -6.15
N ASP A 30 12.13 -8.24 -5.71
CA ASP A 30 13.27 -8.94 -5.10
C ASP A 30 13.08 -9.13 -3.58
N GLY A 31 11.85 -8.96 -3.11
CA GLY A 31 11.42 -9.04 -1.73
C GLY A 31 11.41 -7.68 -1.03
N ILE A 32 11.00 -7.71 0.22
CA ILE A 32 10.98 -6.57 1.11
C ILE A 32 12.39 -6.28 1.63
N HIS A 33 12.85 -5.04 1.46
CA HIS A 33 14.13 -4.58 2.00
C HIS A 33 13.94 -3.32 2.84
N LEU A 34 14.98 -2.88 3.54
CA LEU A 34 14.98 -1.53 4.10
C LEU A 34 15.43 -0.54 3.03
N ALA A 35 14.59 0.44 2.71
CA ALA A 35 14.96 1.53 1.80
C ALA A 35 15.80 2.61 2.52
N ILE A 36 15.45 2.88 3.79
CA ILE A 36 16.19 3.69 4.75
C ILE A 36 16.11 3.02 6.11
N SER A 37 17.05 3.34 7.01
CA SER A 37 16.94 2.90 8.41
C SER A 37 15.75 3.61 9.08
N PRO A 38 14.84 2.88 9.74
CA PRO A 38 13.74 3.49 10.49
C PRO A 38 14.28 4.38 11.61
N THR A 39 13.52 5.42 11.95
CA THR A 39 13.78 6.17 13.18
C THR A 39 13.08 5.42 14.30
N CYS A 40 13.76 4.43 14.90
CA CYS A 40 13.24 3.69 16.05
C CYS A 40 13.49 4.44 17.36
N GLY A 41 12.49 4.54 18.24
CA GLY A 41 12.69 5.19 19.54
C GLY A 41 11.47 5.19 20.45
N ALA A 42 11.60 5.86 21.60
CA ALA A 42 10.44 6.27 22.40
C ALA A 42 9.91 7.61 21.85
N PRO A 43 8.58 7.85 21.86
CA PRO A 43 8.03 9.15 21.51
C PRO A 43 8.72 10.25 22.32
N SER A 44 9.28 11.26 21.65
CA SER A 44 9.96 12.34 22.35
C SER A 44 8.93 13.33 22.90
N ALA A 45 9.23 13.97 24.04
CA ALA A 45 8.39 15.03 24.61
C ALA A 45 8.22 16.26 23.69
N ASN A 46 8.98 16.31 22.59
CA ASN A 46 8.89 17.36 21.58
C ASN A 46 8.01 16.95 20.38
N GLY A 47 7.29 15.82 20.47
CA GLY A 47 6.35 15.38 19.44
C GLY A 47 7.00 14.74 18.22
N SER A 48 8.29 14.35 18.27
CA SER A 48 8.86 13.56 17.16
C SER A 48 8.28 12.15 17.21
N VAL A 49 7.48 11.85 16.20
CA VAL A 49 6.99 10.51 15.95
C VAL A 49 8.12 9.64 15.44
N VAL A 50 8.08 8.38 15.83
CA VAL A 50 9.10 7.38 15.55
C VAL A 50 8.41 6.13 15.06
N ASP A 51 9.09 5.37 14.23
CA ASP A 51 8.63 4.04 13.87
C ASP A 51 8.56 3.18 15.14
N VAL A 52 7.41 2.58 15.38
CA VAL A 52 7.19 1.71 16.54
C VAL A 52 6.87 0.32 16.04
N ASN A 53 7.63 -0.68 16.48
CA ASN A 53 7.20 -2.08 16.47
C ASN A 53 6.97 -2.55 17.90
N ALA A 54 5.71 -2.72 18.25
CA ALA A 54 5.24 -3.20 19.55
C ALA A 54 4.89 -4.70 19.51
N GLY A 55 5.73 -5.51 18.87
CA GLY A 55 5.67 -6.98 18.93
C GLY A 55 4.91 -7.63 17.77
N LEU A 56 4.84 -6.99 16.60
CA LEU A 56 4.44 -7.71 15.38
C LEU A 56 5.41 -8.87 15.13
N TYR A 57 4.86 -9.98 14.64
CA TYR A 57 5.65 -11.08 14.12
C TYR A 57 6.37 -10.69 12.84
N ALA A 58 7.37 -11.49 12.44
CA ALA A 58 7.90 -11.45 11.09
C ALA A 58 6.75 -11.52 10.08
N LEU A 59 6.84 -10.71 9.01
CA LEU A 59 5.72 -10.54 8.07
C LEU A 59 5.29 -11.87 7.43
N SER A 60 6.21 -12.82 7.26
CA SER A 60 5.97 -14.18 6.75
C SER A 60 5.08 -15.06 7.65
N GLU A 61 4.89 -14.69 8.91
CA GLU A 61 4.02 -15.41 9.85
C GLU A 61 2.53 -15.12 9.59
N TYR A 62 2.22 -14.00 8.95
CA TYR A 62 0.84 -13.66 8.59
C TYR A 62 0.44 -14.44 7.33
N LYS A 63 -0.77 -15.01 7.39
CA LYS A 63 -1.38 -15.78 6.29
C LYS A 63 -2.57 -15.05 5.67
N THR A 64 -3.07 -14.04 6.37
CA THR A 64 -4.15 -13.17 5.92
C THR A 64 -3.79 -11.74 6.24
N ILE A 65 -3.98 -10.86 5.27
CA ILE A 65 -3.88 -9.41 5.42
C ILE A 65 -5.25 -8.84 5.15
N VAL A 66 -5.79 -8.08 6.08
CA VAL A 66 -7.03 -7.32 5.92
C VAL A 66 -6.66 -5.85 5.87
N SER A 67 -6.92 -5.18 4.75
CA SER A 67 -6.45 -3.83 4.52
C SER A 67 -7.59 -2.84 4.40
N PHE A 68 -7.44 -1.71 5.09
CA PHE A 68 -8.34 -0.56 5.03
C PHE A 68 -7.53 0.68 4.65
N GLY A 69 -8.11 1.52 3.80
CA GLY A 69 -7.42 2.74 3.39
C GLY A 69 -8.09 3.47 2.24
N ASP A 70 -7.27 4.21 1.51
CA ASP A 70 -7.72 5.04 0.40
C ASP A 70 -7.08 4.63 -0.95
N SER A 71 -6.90 5.59 -1.87
CA SER A 71 -6.28 5.35 -3.18
C SER A 71 -4.84 4.85 -3.10
N PHE A 72 -4.15 5.04 -1.97
CA PHE A 72 -2.78 4.60 -1.76
C PHE A 72 -2.70 3.09 -1.47
N THR A 73 -3.83 2.49 -1.09
CA THR A 73 -3.95 1.08 -0.69
C THR A 73 -4.90 0.32 -1.62
N SER A 74 -5.79 1.00 -2.33
CA SER A 74 -6.82 0.37 -3.15
C SER A 74 -6.26 -0.41 -4.35
N SER A 75 -6.58 -1.69 -4.36
CA SER A 75 -6.37 -2.67 -5.42
C SER A 75 -7.45 -2.59 -6.52
N GLY A 76 -8.35 -1.59 -6.51
CA GLY A 76 -9.42 -1.46 -7.49
C GLY A 76 -10.65 -2.33 -7.21
N LYS A 77 -10.61 -3.19 -6.19
CA LYS A 77 -11.79 -3.79 -5.53
C LYS A 77 -11.77 -3.38 -4.05
N SER A 78 -12.94 -3.34 -3.42
CA SER A 78 -13.09 -2.83 -2.04
C SER A 78 -14.07 -3.64 -1.21
N ASP A 79 -14.33 -4.89 -1.61
CA ASP A 79 -15.22 -5.83 -0.93
C ASP A 79 -14.46 -7.00 -0.31
N GLY A 80 -13.12 -6.94 -0.28
CA GLY A 80 -12.26 -8.02 0.20
C GLY A 80 -12.13 -9.20 -0.76
N SER A 81 -12.65 -9.12 -1.99
CA SER A 81 -12.44 -10.14 -3.02
C SER A 81 -11.04 -10.04 -3.66
N GLU A 82 -10.58 -11.14 -4.25
CA GLU A 82 -9.29 -11.19 -4.96
C GLU A 82 -9.24 -10.10 -6.04
N PRO A 83 -8.22 -9.23 -6.02
CA PRO A 83 -8.17 -8.13 -6.97
C PRO A 83 -7.78 -8.64 -8.36
N ASP A 84 -8.26 -7.96 -9.40
CA ASP A 84 -7.90 -8.32 -10.77
C ASP A 84 -6.40 -8.07 -11.02
N PRO A 85 -5.74 -8.74 -11.99
CA PRO A 85 -4.34 -8.48 -12.28
C PRO A 85 -4.09 -6.99 -12.61
N PRO A 86 -2.92 -6.43 -12.22
CA PRO A 86 -2.57 -5.03 -12.50
C PRO A 86 -2.16 -4.88 -13.97
N VAL A 87 -3.12 -5.00 -14.88
CA VAL A 87 -2.92 -4.85 -16.32
C VAL A 87 -3.54 -3.54 -16.82
N GLN A 88 -2.91 -2.95 -17.84
CA GLN A 88 -3.42 -1.74 -18.48
C GLN A 88 -4.71 -2.03 -19.24
N THR A 89 -5.75 -1.22 -18.99
CA THR A 89 -7.01 -1.27 -19.74
C THR A 89 -7.21 0.02 -20.52
N GLY A 90 -7.13 -0.07 -21.86
CA GLY A 90 -7.28 1.09 -22.75
C GLY A 90 -6.24 2.19 -22.46
N THR A 91 -6.72 3.44 -22.37
CA THR A 91 -5.88 4.61 -22.05
C THR A 91 -5.86 4.95 -20.57
N SER A 92 -6.39 4.07 -19.71
CA SER A 92 -6.43 4.30 -18.27
C SER A 92 -5.03 4.16 -17.68
N PRO A 93 -4.55 5.14 -16.89
CA PRO A 93 -3.32 5.01 -16.11
C PRO A 93 -3.50 4.10 -14.89
N ARG A 94 -4.72 3.60 -14.64
CA ARG A 94 -5.10 2.77 -13.48
C ARG A 94 -5.11 1.31 -13.84
N TYR A 95 -4.00 0.62 -13.59
CA TYR A 95 -3.83 -0.79 -13.95
C TYR A 95 -4.66 -1.64 -12.99
N GLY A 96 -5.52 -2.52 -13.53
CA GLY A 96 -6.47 -3.28 -12.71
C GLY A 96 -7.37 -2.42 -11.80
N GLY A 97 -7.54 -1.13 -12.11
CA GLY A 97 -8.30 -0.18 -11.27
C GLY A 97 -7.51 0.50 -10.14
N ARG A 98 -6.25 0.14 -9.91
CA ARG A 98 -5.39 0.80 -8.91
C ARG A 98 -5.15 2.26 -9.27
N PHE A 99 -4.91 3.13 -8.30
CA PHE A 99 -4.33 4.45 -8.58
C PHE A 99 -2.81 4.35 -8.81
N ALA A 100 -2.45 3.40 -9.68
CA ALA A 100 -1.12 2.91 -9.95
C ALA A 100 -1.03 2.30 -11.35
N ASN A 101 0.19 2.21 -11.86
CA ASN A 101 0.53 1.43 -13.06
C ASN A 101 1.00 0.00 -12.72
N GLY A 102 0.70 -0.48 -11.52
CA GLY A 102 1.17 -1.76 -11.01
C GLY A 102 0.52 -2.11 -9.68
N TYR A 103 1.11 -3.06 -8.97
CA TYR A 103 0.74 -3.41 -7.60
C TYR A 103 0.96 -2.23 -6.65
N VAL A 104 0.00 -1.98 -5.75
CA VAL A 104 0.21 -1.07 -4.61
C VAL A 104 1.00 -1.75 -3.49
N TRP A 105 1.44 -0.98 -2.50
CA TRP A 105 2.32 -1.47 -1.43
C TRP A 105 1.79 -2.70 -0.68
N ILE A 106 0.49 -2.74 -0.39
CA ILE A 106 -0.11 -3.83 0.37
C ILE A 106 -0.17 -5.13 -0.43
N GLU A 107 -0.29 -5.02 -1.76
CA GLU A 107 -0.25 -6.17 -2.66
C GLU A 107 1.17 -6.73 -2.76
N ASN A 108 2.19 -5.86 -2.78
CA ASN A 108 3.59 -6.30 -2.72
C ASN A 108 3.88 -7.02 -1.40
N LEU A 109 3.40 -6.47 -0.26
CA LEU A 109 3.51 -7.12 1.05
C LEU A 109 2.85 -8.51 1.07
N ALA A 110 1.64 -8.62 0.52
CA ALA A 110 0.93 -9.90 0.42
C ALA A 110 1.68 -10.90 -0.48
N ASN A 111 2.18 -10.45 -1.63
CA ASN A 111 2.94 -11.29 -2.56
C ASN A 111 4.24 -11.83 -1.94
N ASP A 112 4.98 -10.98 -1.21
CA ASP A 112 6.26 -11.37 -0.60
C ASP A 112 6.08 -12.32 0.59
N THR A 113 4.95 -12.25 1.27
CA THR A 113 4.63 -13.10 2.42
C THR A 113 3.83 -14.35 2.03
N GLY A 114 3.24 -14.36 0.84
CA GLY A 114 2.26 -15.36 0.40
C GLY A 114 0.94 -15.28 1.16
N ALA A 115 0.65 -14.15 1.81
CA ALA A 115 -0.60 -13.95 2.55
C ALA A 115 -1.77 -13.68 1.59
N HIS A 116 -2.96 -14.16 1.95
CA HIS A 116 -4.18 -13.80 1.24
C HIS A 116 -4.61 -12.38 1.63
N LEU A 117 -4.76 -11.50 0.64
CA LEU A 117 -5.16 -10.11 0.83
C LEU A 117 -6.66 -9.94 0.68
N LEU A 118 -7.29 -9.39 1.71
CA LEU A 118 -8.64 -8.82 1.65
C LEU A 118 -8.51 -7.31 1.71
N ASP A 119 -8.70 -6.65 0.57
CA ASP A 119 -8.62 -5.21 0.46
C ASP A 119 -10.01 -4.56 0.45
N TYR A 120 -10.21 -3.62 1.39
CA TYR A 120 -11.41 -2.81 1.53
C TYR A 120 -11.15 -1.34 1.21
N ALA A 121 -9.92 -0.97 0.83
CA ALA A 121 -9.55 0.41 0.58
C ALA A 121 -10.32 1.01 -0.61
N VAL A 122 -10.86 2.21 -0.41
CA VAL A 122 -11.64 2.93 -1.41
C VAL A 122 -10.96 4.27 -1.72
N PRO A 123 -10.67 4.57 -3.00
CA PRO A 123 -10.09 5.84 -3.39
C PRO A 123 -10.85 7.06 -2.87
N GLY A 124 -10.13 8.04 -2.32
CA GLY A 124 -10.72 9.26 -1.77
C GLY A 124 -11.33 9.12 -0.38
N ALA A 125 -11.28 7.93 0.23
CA ALA A 125 -11.87 7.69 1.53
C ALA A 125 -11.21 8.51 2.65
N VAL A 126 -12.04 9.04 3.54
CA VAL A 126 -11.66 9.71 4.79
C VAL A 126 -11.83 8.76 5.98
N THR A 127 -11.41 9.17 7.18
CA THR A 127 -11.68 8.37 8.40
C THR A 127 -13.18 8.23 8.67
N ASP A 128 -13.93 9.34 8.64
CA ASP A 128 -15.39 9.39 8.79
C ASP A 128 -16.00 10.52 7.95
N THR A 129 -16.99 10.20 7.10
CA THR A 129 -17.71 11.18 6.29
C THR A 129 -18.53 12.16 7.13
N ALA A 130 -18.88 11.83 8.37
CA ALA A 130 -19.62 12.72 9.28
C ALA A 130 -18.76 13.92 9.74
N ILE A 131 -17.43 13.78 9.72
CA ILE A 131 -16.47 14.82 10.11
C ILE A 131 -16.22 15.79 8.95
N TRP A 132 -16.32 15.30 7.70
CA TRP A 132 -15.91 16.02 6.50
C TRP A 132 -17.11 16.25 5.56
N PRO A 133 -17.90 17.33 5.74
CA PRO A 133 -19.05 17.63 4.87
C PRO A 133 -18.72 17.69 3.37
N SER A 134 -17.51 18.13 3.00
CA SER A 134 -17.05 18.13 1.61
C SER A 134 -16.89 16.74 1.00
N LYS A 135 -16.85 15.70 1.84
CA LYS A 135 -16.64 14.28 1.50
C LYS A 135 -17.85 13.41 1.85
N ALA A 136 -19.01 14.01 2.13
CA ALA A 136 -20.20 13.30 2.59
C ALA A 136 -20.72 12.18 1.64
N THR A 137 -20.36 12.23 0.35
CA THR A 137 -20.74 11.23 -0.65
C THR A 137 -19.61 10.24 -0.99
N GLU A 138 -18.44 10.39 -0.38
CA GLU A 138 -17.30 9.51 -0.57
C GLU A 138 -17.37 8.31 0.39
N SER A 139 -16.40 7.40 0.30
CA SER A 139 -16.28 6.33 1.28
C SER A 139 -15.53 6.76 2.55
N SER A 140 -15.55 5.91 3.58
CA SER A 140 -14.79 6.14 4.80
C SER A 140 -14.31 4.86 5.48
N PHE A 141 -13.36 4.97 6.41
CA PHE A 141 -12.94 3.83 7.23
C PHE A 141 -14.13 3.21 7.97
N VAL A 142 -15.04 4.04 8.50
CA VAL A 142 -16.30 3.59 9.13
C VAL A 142 -17.09 2.68 8.21
N GLN A 143 -17.26 3.06 6.93
CA GLN A 143 -18.00 2.26 5.96
C GLN A 143 -17.25 0.98 5.59
N GLN A 144 -15.92 1.03 5.43
CA GLN A 144 -15.12 -0.13 5.09
C GLN A 144 -15.13 -1.20 6.21
N VAL A 145 -15.05 -0.78 7.47
CA VAL A 145 -15.21 -1.68 8.62
C VAL A 145 -16.62 -2.28 8.68
N ALA A 146 -17.66 -1.50 8.36
CA ALA A 146 -19.02 -2.01 8.30
C ALA A 146 -19.21 -3.08 7.22
N ILE A 147 -18.61 -2.89 6.03
CA ILE A 147 -18.59 -3.90 4.96
C ILE A 147 -17.90 -5.18 5.46
N PHE A 148 -16.70 -5.05 6.02
CA PHE A 148 -15.94 -6.18 6.58
C PHE A 148 -16.71 -6.95 7.64
N GLN A 149 -17.33 -6.25 8.61
CA GLN A 149 -18.13 -6.85 9.68
C GLN A 149 -19.34 -7.63 9.14
N ASN A 150 -19.97 -7.14 8.07
CA ASN A 150 -21.13 -7.79 7.46
C ASN A 150 -20.79 -9.10 6.74
N GLN A 151 -19.52 -9.39 6.50
CA GLN A 151 -19.08 -10.60 5.80
C GLN A 151 -18.78 -11.79 6.73
N SER A 152 -18.88 -11.60 8.05
CA SER A 152 -18.78 -12.69 9.06
C SER A 152 -17.54 -13.58 8.91
N HIS A 153 -16.36 -12.97 8.87
CA HIS A 153 -15.09 -13.70 8.81
C HIS A 153 -14.73 -14.35 10.15
N SER A 154 -14.07 -15.51 10.11
CA SER A 154 -13.52 -16.18 11.30
C SER A 154 -12.02 -16.40 11.11
N PHE A 155 -11.27 -15.31 11.26
CA PHE A 155 -9.82 -15.34 11.07
C PHE A 155 -9.07 -15.72 12.33
N ASN A 156 -7.91 -16.35 12.16
CA ASN A 156 -7.02 -16.65 13.27
C ASN A 156 -6.24 -15.37 13.66
N PRO A 157 -6.45 -14.82 14.87
CA PRO A 157 -5.83 -13.55 15.27
C PRO A 157 -4.30 -13.61 15.36
N LYS A 158 -3.70 -14.81 15.42
CA LYS A 158 -2.24 -14.99 15.44
C LYS A 158 -1.60 -14.89 14.05
N THR A 159 -2.36 -15.12 12.98
CA THR A 159 -1.86 -15.17 11.61
C THR A 159 -2.57 -14.15 10.69
N THR A 160 -3.27 -13.19 11.28
CA THR A 160 -3.99 -12.14 10.54
C THR A 160 -3.42 -10.79 10.91
N LEU A 161 -2.98 -10.04 9.89
CA LEU A 161 -2.53 -8.67 10.00
C LEU A 161 -3.63 -7.73 9.49
N TYR A 162 -3.92 -6.69 10.25
CA TYR A 162 -4.85 -5.63 9.85
C TYR A 162 -4.06 -4.38 9.51
N SER A 163 -4.04 -3.97 8.24
CA SER A 163 -3.41 -2.71 7.82
C SER A 163 -4.42 -1.57 7.76
N VAL A 164 -4.01 -0.40 8.23
CA VAL A 164 -4.83 0.83 8.23
C VAL A 164 -3.98 1.97 7.71
N PHE A 165 -4.38 2.58 6.60
CA PHE A 165 -3.71 3.73 6.03
C PHE A 165 -4.73 4.80 5.60
N PHE A 166 -4.89 5.83 6.43
CA PHE A 166 -5.85 6.92 6.26
C PHE A 166 -5.22 8.25 6.65
N GLY A 167 -5.91 9.35 6.33
CA GLY A 167 -5.54 10.69 6.77
C GLY A 167 -5.22 11.67 5.65
N ILE A 168 -4.82 11.16 4.49
CA ILE A 168 -4.45 11.99 3.32
C ILE A 168 -5.66 12.79 2.82
N ASN A 169 -6.84 12.15 2.75
CA ASN A 169 -8.07 12.80 2.30
C ASN A 169 -8.71 13.65 3.39
N ASP A 170 -8.54 13.30 4.67
CA ASP A 170 -8.93 14.09 5.84
C ASP A 170 -8.19 15.43 5.83
N PHE A 171 -6.86 15.37 5.69
CA PHE A 171 -6.01 16.56 5.55
C PHE A 171 -6.39 17.39 4.31
N SER A 172 -6.74 16.74 3.20
CA SER A 172 -7.19 17.46 2.00
C SER A 172 -8.54 18.15 2.19
N ALA A 173 -9.42 17.56 2.99
CA ALA A 173 -10.74 18.10 3.31
C ALA A 173 -10.67 19.25 4.32
N SER A 174 -9.68 19.25 5.22
CA SER A 174 -9.53 20.30 6.25
C SER A 174 -9.35 21.71 5.68
N ALA A 175 -8.72 21.81 4.51
CA ALA A 175 -8.60 23.07 3.78
C ALA A 175 -9.96 23.71 3.40
N ARG A 176 -11.02 22.90 3.31
CA ARG A 176 -12.38 23.33 2.97
C ARG A 176 -13.33 23.33 4.18
N ASP A 177 -13.22 22.31 5.04
CA ASP A 177 -14.20 22.04 6.09
C ASP A 177 -13.74 22.55 7.48
N GLY A 178 -12.48 22.97 7.63
CA GLY A 178 -11.89 23.36 8.91
C GLY A 178 -10.99 22.27 9.50
N ASP A 179 -10.26 22.62 10.56
CA ASP A 179 -9.39 21.66 11.24
C ASP A 179 -10.20 20.75 12.17
N HIS A 180 -10.35 19.49 11.75
CA HIS A 180 -10.99 18.40 12.50
C HIS A 180 -10.09 17.16 12.60
N MET A 181 -8.78 17.37 12.56
CA MET A 181 -7.83 16.25 12.46
C MET A 181 -7.78 15.40 13.73
N LEU A 182 -8.06 15.98 14.90
CA LEU A 182 -8.18 15.23 16.16
C LEU A 182 -9.41 14.32 16.16
N GLU A 183 -10.56 14.82 15.68
CA GLU A 183 -11.77 14.03 15.53
C GLU A 183 -11.57 12.89 14.52
N ALA A 184 -10.83 13.13 13.43
CA ALA A 184 -10.46 12.09 12.47
C ALA A 184 -9.57 11.00 13.11
N ALA A 185 -8.60 11.39 13.95
CA ALA A 185 -7.77 10.46 14.70
C ALA A 185 -8.60 9.62 15.70
N ASP A 186 -9.56 10.24 16.39
CA ASP A 186 -10.49 9.56 17.29
C ASP A 186 -11.40 8.57 16.52
N ALA A 187 -11.86 8.93 15.33
CA ALA A 187 -12.64 8.05 14.46
C ALA A 187 -11.83 6.82 14.03
N LEU A 188 -10.57 7.00 13.62
CA LEU A 188 -9.64 5.91 13.29
C LEU A 188 -9.45 4.97 14.49
N LEU A 189 -9.17 5.51 15.67
CA LEU A 189 -9.02 4.72 16.90
C LEU A 189 -10.32 3.98 17.25
N GLY A 190 -11.47 4.62 17.05
CA GLY A 190 -12.79 4.01 17.23
C GLY A 190 -12.95 2.77 16.36
N GLN A 191 -12.61 2.86 15.08
CA GLN A 191 -12.66 1.72 14.15
C GLN A 191 -11.67 0.61 14.53
N VAL A 192 -10.44 0.94 14.92
CA VAL A 192 -9.48 -0.07 15.43
C VAL A 192 -10.03 -0.80 16.66
N LYS A 193 -10.65 -0.08 17.62
CA LYS A 193 -11.28 -0.69 18.80
C LYS A 193 -12.43 -1.62 18.42
N LEU A 194 -13.21 -1.30 17.40
CA LEU A 194 -14.26 -2.18 16.88
C LEU A 194 -13.67 -3.48 16.31
N LEU A 195 -12.56 -3.40 15.57
CA LEU A 195 -11.87 -4.57 15.04
C LEU A 195 -11.27 -5.45 16.17
N ILE A 196 -10.75 -4.85 17.23
CA ILE A 196 -10.24 -5.57 18.42
C ILE A 196 -11.35 -6.33 19.15
N GLY A 197 -12.56 -5.76 19.16
CA GLY A 197 -13.74 -6.28 19.85
C GLY A 197 -14.31 -7.56 19.24
N SER A 198 -15.26 -8.16 19.96
CA SER A 198 -16.03 -9.31 19.47
C SER A 198 -16.97 -8.87 18.32
N PRO A 199 -17.17 -9.70 17.27
CA PRO A 199 -16.66 -11.07 17.10
C PRO A 199 -15.31 -11.18 16.38
N ILE A 200 -14.74 -10.07 15.89
CA ILE A 200 -13.54 -10.08 15.05
C ILE A 200 -12.31 -10.51 15.85
N GLY A 201 -12.09 -9.91 17.03
CA GLY A 201 -10.97 -10.26 17.88
C GLY A 201 -9.60 -9.97 17.26
N ALA A 202 -9.47 -8.93 16.44
CA ALA A 202 -8.22 -8.56 15.79
C ALA A 202 -7.10 -8.32 16.83
N ARG A 203 -5.87 -8.73 16.52
CA ARG A 203 -4.72 -8.65 17.44
C ARG A 203 -3.43 -8.09 16.87
N SER A 204 -3.25 -8.07 15.55
CA SER A 204 -2.03 -7.59 14.92
C SER A 204 -2.37 -6.52 13.92
N PHE A 205 -1.79 -5.33 14.08
CA PHE A 205 -2.11 -4.19 13.24
C PHE A 205 -0.86 -3.49 12.74
N LEU A 206 -0.93 -3.02 11.51
CA LEU A 206 0.04 -2.13 10.90
C LEU A 206 -0.68 -0.83 10.56
N VAL A 207 -0.44 0.23 11.34
CA VAL A 207 -0.92 1.58 11.02
C VAL A 207 0.19 2.31 10.29
N VAL A 208 -0.19 2.88 9.15
CA VAL A 208 0.69 3.67 8.30
C VAL A 208 0.17 5.09 8.32
N ASP A 209 1.10 6.03 8.47
CA ASP A 209 0.80 7.46 8.48
C ASP A 209 1.60 8.20 7.42
N ASP A 210 0.92 9.09 6.70
CA ASP A 210 1.49 10.04 5.73
C ASP A 210 0.87 11.45 5.95
N TYR A 211 0.46 11.75 7.19
CA TYR A 211 -0.14 13.03 7.53
C TYR A 211 0.81 14.17 7.16
N GLY A 212 0.32 15.08 6.33
CA GLY A 212 1.08 16.22 5.81
C GLY A 212 1.69 16.01 4.41
N ARG A 213 1.61 14.82 3.80
CA ARG A 213 2.16 14.55 2.45
C ARG A 213 3.63 15.00 2.31
N GLY A 214 4.45 14.72 3.32
CA GLY A 214 5.84 15.21 3.40
C GLY A 214 5.98 16.68 3.83
N THR A 215 4.93 17.34 4.31
CA THR A 215 5.00 18.66 4.94
C THR A 215 4.76 18.53 6.45
N GLN A 216 5.77 18.85 7.26
CA GLN A 216 5.64 18.86 8.72
C GLN A 216 4.83 20.09 9.17
N TYR A 217 3.75 19.87 9.91
CA TYR A 217 2.92 20.94 10.50
C TYR A 217 2.92 20.88 12.03
N GLU A 218 2.79 22.03 12.71
CA GLU A 218 2.77 22.11 14.18
C GLU A 218 1.60 21.37 14.87
N TRP A 219 0.55 20.95 14.13
CA TRP A 219 -0.52 20.11 14.67
C TRP A 219 -0.13 18.63 14.82
N ALA A 220 1.17 18.36 14.98
CA ALA A 220 1.79 17.09 15.37
C ALA A 220 1.19 16.40 16.62
N ILE A 221 0.15 16.97 17.24
CA ILE A 221 -0.74 16.35 18.24
C ILE A 221 -1.47 15.12 17.65
N VAL A 222 -1.81 15.11 16.35
CA VAL A 222 -2.38 13.91 15.70
C VAL A 222 -1.33 12.81 15.63
N GLN A 223 -0.09 13.18 15.31
CA GLN A 223 1.08 12.32 15.31
C GLN A 223 1.36 11.74 16.71
N ASP A 224 1.34 12.56 17.76
CA ASP A 224 1.51 12.10 19.15
C ASP A 224 0.36 11.18 19.60
N SER A 225 -0.89 11.53 19.27
CA SER A 225 -2.03 10.66 19.58
C SER A 225 -1.93 9.32 18.87
N SER A 226 -1.53 9.32 17.59
CA SER A 226 -1.44 8.12 16.73
C SER A 226 -0.41 7.09 17.19
N VAL A 227 0.66 7.54 17.85
CA VAL A 227 1.71 6.67 18.42
C VAL A 227 1.47 6.35 19.89
N GLN A 228 0.83 7.25 20.65
CA GLN A 228 0.51 7.00 22.05
C GLN A 228 -0.62 5.97 22.19
N TRP A 229 -1.68 6.04 21.38
CA TRP A 229 -2.81 5.14 21.59
C TRP A 229 -2.47 3.65 21.40
N PRO A 230 -1.63 3.21 20.43
CA PRO A 230 -1.26 1.80 20.31
C PRO A 230 -0.47 1.31 21.53
N VAL A 231 0.43 2.16 22.05
CA VAL A 231 1.21 1.88 23.25
C VAL A 231 0.30 1.76 24.48
N GLU A 232 -0.64 2.68 24.66
CA GLU A 232 -1.60 2.67 25.76
C GLU A 232 -2.62 1.51 25.65
N LEU A 233 -3.06 1.16 24.44
CA LEU A 233 -3.90 -0.01 24.22
C LEU A 233 -3.16 -1.29 24.59
N ARG A 234 -1.88 -1.43 24.22
CA ARG A 234 -1.09 -2.62 24.57
C ARG A 234 -0.84 -2.74 26.08
N LYS A 235 -0.69 -1.63 26.80
CA LYS A 235 -0.63 -1.67 28.28
C LYS A 235 -1.88 -2.29 28.89
N LYS A 236 -3.05 -2.10 28.27
CA LYS A 236 -4.34 -2.65 28.72
C LYS A 236 -4.64 -4.04 28.15
N SER A 237 -4.09 -4.35 26.98
CA SER A 237 -4.27 -5.62 26.27
C SER A 237 -2.91 -6.11 25.76
N PRO A 238 -2.12 -6.80 26.62
CA PRO A 238 -0.75 -7.22 26.30
C PRO A 238 -0.64 -8.16 25.09
N GLU A 239 -1.76 -8.77 24.68
CA GLU A 239 -1.84 -9.64 23.52
C GLU A 239 -1.92 -8.89 22.17
N LEU A 240 -2.17 -7.57 22.20
CA LEU A 240 -2.15 -6.71 21.04
C LEU A 240 -0.71 -6.51 20.54
N ARG A 241 -0.58 -6.59 19.22
CA ARG A 241 0.64 -6.33 18.46
C ARG A 241 0.33 -5.21 17.51
N PHE A 242 1.23 -4.24 17.47
CA PHE A 242 1.04 -3.06 16.66
C PHE A 242 2.37 -2.65 16.06
N ALA A 243 2.37 -2.23 14.81
CA ALA A 243 3.38 -1.33 14.32
C ALA A 243 2.71 -0.03 13.85
N TYR A 244 3.41 1.07 14.09
CA TYR A 244 3.13 2.37 13.52
C TYR A 244 4.33 2.76 12.67
N VAL A 245 4.06 3.19 11.45
CA VAL A 245 5.08 3.57 10.47
C VAL A 245 4.84 4.99 10.02
N ASP A 246 5.84 5.84 10.18
CA ASP A 246 5.79 7.24 9.77
C ASP A 246 6.41 7.40 8.38
N PHE A 247 5.58 7.59 7.37
CA PHE A 247 6.05 7.82 6.01
C PHE A 247 6.59 9.22 5.78
N ALA A 248 6.46 10.17 6.70
CA ALA A 248 7.09 11.47 6.55
C ALA A 248 8.61 11.31 6.33
N TYR A 249 9.27 10.44 7.10
CA TYR A 249 10.70 10.16 6.92
C TYR A 249 11.03 9.48 5.60
N LEU A 250 10.15 8.60 5.10
CA LEU A 250 10.34 7.99 3.78
C LEU A 250 10.20 9.05 2.69
N TRP A 251 9.24 9.95 2.80
CA TRP A 251 9.07 11.07 1.89
C TRP A 251 10.24 12.04 1.94
N ASP A 252 10.71 12.43 3.13
CA ASP A 252 11.91 13.26 3.31
C ASP A 252 13.12 12.59 2.68
N ALA A 253 13.26 11.27 2.83
CA ALA A 253 14.36 10.54 2.23
C ALA A 253 14.32 10.53 0.70
N VAL A 254 13.13 10.37 0.12
CA VAL A 254 12.98 10.33 -1.34
C VAL A 254 13.01 11.74 -1.95
N LEU A 255 12.42 12.74 -1.30
CA LEU A 255 12.34 14.11 -1.84
C LEU A 255 13.59 14.93 -1.54
N GLU A 256 14.27 14.65 -0.43
CA GLU A 256 15.43 15.40 0.03
C GLU A 256 16.70 14.53 0.02
N THR A 257 16.99 13.83 1.12
CA THR A 257 18.26 13.09 1.31
C THR A 257 17.98 11.65 1.74
N PRO A 258 18.40 10.62 0.97
CA PRO A 258 19.41 10.67 -0.10
C PRO A 258 18.89 11.14 -1.47
N GLY A 259 17.60 11.39 -1.61
CA GLY A 259 16.98 11.90 -2.84
C GLY A 259 16.53 10.79 -3.79
N TYR A 260 15.61 11.12 -4.69
CA TYR A 260 14.82 10.15 -5.45
C TYR A 260 15.66 9.21 -6.34
N GLN A 261 16.82 9.66 -6.81
CA GLN A 261 17.74 8.83 -7.59
C GLN A 261 18.32 7.68 -6.78
N ALA A 262 18.50 7.84 -5.46
CA ALA A 262 18.98 6.76 -4.59
C ALA A 262 17.97 5.60 -4.50
N PHE A 263 16.70 5.88 -4.77
CA PHE A 263 15.62 4.91 -4.84
C PHE A 263 15.34 4.44 -6.29
N GLY A 264 16.20 4.83 -7.24
CA GLY A 264 16.09 4.46 -8.64
C GLY A 264 15.05 5.26 -9.44
N TYR A 265 14.48 6.32 -8.88
CA TYR A 265 13.58 7.22 -9.62
C TYR A 265 14.38 8.16 -10.54
N ASN A 266 13.77 8.54 -11.66
CA ASN A 266 14.39 9.47 -12.62
C ASN A 266 13.81 10.89 -12.56
N SER A 267 12.73 11.12 -11.83
CA SER A 267 12.07 12.42 -11.69
C SER A 267 11.13 12.46 -10.50
N THR A 268 10.90 13.67 -9.97
CA THR A 268 9.85 14.02 -8.99
C THR A 268 8.52 14.42 -9.64
N GLY A 269 8.47 14.50 -10.98
CA GLY A 269 7.26 14.87 -11.71
C GLY A 269 6.34 13.68 -11.99
N TYR A 270 5.06 13.99 -12.27
CA TYR A 270 4.06 12.99 -12.63
C TYR A 270 4.49 12.16 -13.85
N CYS A 271 4.27 10.85 -13.74
CA CYS A 271 4.43 9.96 -14.89
C CYS A 271 3.41 10.22 -15.97
N THR A 272 2.18 10.64 -15.63
CA THR A 272 1.03 10.75 -16.53
C THR A 272 0.48 12.19 -16.51
N PRO A 273 -0.26 12.64 -17.55
CA PRO A 273 -0.79 14.00 -17.59
C PRO A 273 -2.00 14.17 -16.67
N SER A 274 -2.66 13.08 -16.28
CA SER A 274 -3.77 13.04 -15.32
C SER A 274 -3.95 11.64 -14.73
N SER A 275 -4.84 11.51 -13.74
CA SER A 275 -5.23 10.23 -13.14
C SER A 275 -6.23 9.41 -13.99
N THR A 276 -6.57 9.88 -15.19
CA THR A 276 -7.58 9.27 -16.07
C THR A 276 -7.11 9.04 -17.52
N LEU A 277 -5.94 9.54 -17.91
CA LEU A 277 -5.51 9.54 -19.30
C LEU A 277 -4.02 9.23 -19.45
N LEU A 278 -3.65 8.33 -20.39
CA LEU A 278 -2.25 7.99 -20.73
C LEU A 278 -1.72 8.63 -22.02
N LEU A 279 -2.48 9.49 -22.71
CA LEU A 279 -2.05 10.05 -24.01
C LEU A 279 -0.67 10.72 -23.93
N GLY A 280 0.25 10.30 -24.80
CA GLY A 280 1.61 10.87 -24.92
C GLY A 280 2.73 10.17 -24.14
N HIS A 281 2.47 9.03 -23.48
CA HIS A 281 3.45 8.38 -22.60
C HIS A 281 4.36 7.38 -23.30
N ALA A 282 5.66 7.42 -22.98
CA ALA A 282 6.63 6.44 -23.43
C ALA A 282 6.47 5.14 -22.62
N GLN A 283 6.35 4.00 -23.31
CA GLN A 283 6.25 2.64 -22.73
C GLN A 283 7.47 2.20 -21.89
N THR A 284 8.52 3.00 -21.81
CA THR A 284 9.72 2.74 -21.01
C THR A 284 9.73 3.64 -19.79
N GLN A 285 9.05 3.25 -18.70
CA GLN A 285 9.13 3.99 -17.44
C GLN A 285 9.66 3.08 -16.32
N LEU A 286 10.98 3.18 -16.12
CA LEU A 286 11.59 3.02 -14.80
C LEU A 286 11.14 4.23 -13.96
N ALA A 287 10.25 3.96 -13.01
CA ALA A 287 10.00 4.70 -11.77
C ALA A 287 10.04 6.25 -11.90
N HIS A 288 8.88 6.90 -12.09
CA HIS A 288 8.73 8.30 -11.67
C HIS A 288 7.83 8.43 -10.46
N PHE A 289 8.15 9.43 -9.66
CA PHE A 289 7.64 9.69 -8.34
C PHE A 289 6.47 10.68 -8.43
N THR A 290 5.30 10.29 -7.93
CA THR A 290 4.24 11.13 -7.30
C THR A 290 2.82 11.16 -7.90
N GLY A 291 1.88 11.37 -6.96
CA GLY A 291 0.49 11.79 -7.13
C GLY A 291 -0.52 10.90 -6.41
N SER A 292 -0.38 9.62 -6.68
CA SER A 292 -0.96 8.50 -5.97
C SER A 292 0.18 7.48 -5.86
N MET A 293 0.36 6.85 -4.69
CA MET A 293 1.50 5.95 -4.39
C MET A 293 1.65 4.70 -5.28
N GLY A 294 1.10 4.71 -6.49
CA GLY A 294 1.16 3.62 -7.42
C GLY A 294 2.54 3.21 -7.96
N MET A 295 3.60 3.88 -7.52
CA MET A 295 4.97 3.42 -7.72
C MET A 295 5.82 3.47 -6.44
N MET A 296 5.22 3.45 -5.26
CA MET A 296 5.95 2.94 -4.11
C MET A 296 6.01 1.41 -4.25
N HIS A 297 7.06 0.93 -4.93
CA HIS A 297 7.65 -0.36 -4.58
C HIS A 297 8.18 -0.21 -3.15
N MET A 298 7.27 -0.32 -2.19
CA MET A 298 7.54 -0.09 -0.79
C MET A 298 8.32 -1.30 -0.26
N ARG A 299 9.63 -1.12 -0.22
CA ARG A 299 10.55 -1.94 0.55
C ARG A 299 10.31 -1.58 2.03
N MET A 300 9.36 -2.26 2.67
CA MET A 300 8.95 -2.01 4.07
C MET A 300 9.58 -2.95 5.08
N PHE A 301 10.52 -2.45 5.88
CA PHE A 301 10.80 -2.91 7.24
C PHE A 301 10.78 -4.42 7.50
N ASP A 302 11.92 -5.07 7.23
CA ASP A 302 12.31 -6.22 8.05
C ASP A 302 12.72 -5.67 9.42
N THR A 303 11.94 -6.00 10.45
CA THR A 303 12.20 -5.60 11.84
C THR A 303 12.93 -6.69 12.62
N THR A 304 13.56 -7.66 11.96
CA THR A 304 14.43 -8.62 12.65
C THR A 304 15.76 -7.96 13.06
N GLN A 305 15.79 -7.46 14.29
CA GLN A 305 16.92 -7.67 15.20
C GLN A 305 16.47 -8.57 16.35
#